data_AF-A0AA43EVE0-F1
#
_entry.id   AF-A0AA43EVE0-F1
#
_cell.length_a   1.000
_cell.length_b   1.000
_cell.length_c   1.000
_cell.angle_alpha   90.00
_cell.angle_beta   90.00
_cell.angle_gamma   90.00
#
_symmetry.space_group_name_H-M   'P 1'
#
loop_
_entity.id
_entity.type
_entity.pdbx_description
1 polymer ?
#
loop_
_entity_poly.entity_id
_entity_poly.type
_entity_poly.pdbx_seq_one_letter_code
_entity_poly.pdbx_strand_id
1 'polypeptide(L)'
;MGHVGIICPNAPGHLNPMVALADATRARGHRVTFFLLGDPPASVAAAGFEIVPLGGSVFPPDQYRAGIQQRGLLQGRAALKHTFSIGARSADAILEVGPTAVRATGATALLVDQASSPGGTVADQLGLPFATVCNALLLHPDPAVPPFFTH
;
A
#
# COMPACT_ATOMS: atom_id res chain seq x y z
N MET A 1 8.03 -23.17 -1.71
CA MET A 1 6.70 -22.55 -1.56
C MET A 1 6.83 -21.46 -0.51
N GLY A 2 6.45 -20.21 -0.81
CA GLY A 2 6.61 -19.07 0.11
C GLY A 2 5.32 -18.27 0.24
N HIS A 3 5.31 -17.30 1.17
CA HIS A 3 4.16 -16.43 1.40
C HIS A 3 4.57 -14.97 1.22
N VAL A 4 4.01 -14.32 0.20
CA VAL A 4 4.32 -12.93 -0.15
C VAL A 4 3.20 -12.00 0.32
N GLY A 5 3.57 -11.00 1.10
CA GLY A 5 2.67 -9.90 1.45
C GLY A 5 2.72 -8.77 0.44
N ILE A 6 1.59 -8.12 0.16
CA ILE A 6 1.51 -6.93 -0.70
C ILE A 6 1.00 -5.75 0.12
N ILE A 7 1.76 -4.64 0.12
CA ILE A 7 1.32 -3.37 0.70
C ILE A 7 1.26 -2.34 -0.44
N CYS A 8 0.08 -1.78 -0.70
CA CYS A 8 -0.09 -0.74 -1.72
C CYS A 8 -1.28 0.18 -1.41
N PRO A 9 -1.38 1.36 -2.06
CA PRO A 9 -2.55 2.20 -1.92
C PRO A 9 -3.81 1.48 -2.39
N ASN A 10 -4.90 1.64 -1.62
CA ASN A 10 -6.22 1.16 -2.04
C ASN A 10 -6.83 2.13 -3.06
N ALA A 11 -6.22 2.17 -4.25
CA ALA A 11 -6.60 2.98 -5.38
C ALA A 11 -6.39 2.16 -6.67
N PRO A 12 -7.34 2.18 -7.63
CA PRO A 12 -7.30 1.30 -8.81
C PRO A 12 -6.00 1.36 -9.62
N GLY A 13 -5.40 2.55 -9.75
CA GLY A 13 -4.14 2.75 -10.49
C GLY A 13 -2.95 1.99 -9.90
N HIS A 14 -2.95 1.73 -8.59
CA HIS A 14 -1.93 0.93 -7.91
C HIS A 14 -2.37 -0.54 -7.79
N LEU A 15 -3.65 -0.77 -7.44
CA LEU A 15 -4.17 -2.11 -7.20
C LEU A 15 -4.16 -3.00 -8.44
N ASN A 16 -4.55 -2.49 -9.61
CA ASN A 16 -4.69 -3.34 -10.80
C ASN A 16 -3.35 -3.98 -11.22
N PRO A 17 -2.24 -3.23 -11.34
CA PRO A 17 -0.92 -3.83 -11.54
C PRO A 17 -0.51 -4.80 -10.43
N MET A 18 -0.78 -4.46 -9.16
CA MET A 18 -0.42 -5.32 -8.03
C MET A 18 -1.21 -6.65 -8.01
N VAL A 19 -2.47 -6.65 -8.45
CA VAL A 19 -3.26 -7.86 -8.64
C VAL A 19 -2.66 -8.73 -9.75
N ALA A 20 -2.26 -8.14 -10.88
CA ALA A 20 -1.59 -8.90 -11.93
C ALA A 20 -0.26 -9.52 -11.45
N LEU A 21 0.51 -8.78 -10.65
CA LEU A 21 1.74 -9.28 -10.04
C LEU A 21 1.45 -10.39 -9.00
N ALA A 22 0.39 -10.24 -8.21
CA ALA A 22 -0.09 -11.24 -7.27
C ALA A 22 -0.49 -12.54 -7.98
N ASP A 23 -1.19 -12.45 -9.11
CA ASP A 23 -1.56 -13.59 -9.94
C ASP A 23 -0.32 -14.32 -10.48
N ALA A 24 0.63 -13.57 -11.02
CA ALA A 24 1.90 -14.12 -11.49
C ALA A 24 2.70 -14.79 -10.35
N THR A 25 2.64 -14.24 -9.14
CA THR A 25 3.30 -14.79 -7.94
C THR A 25 2.61 -16.07 -7.47
N ARG A 26 1.26 -16.08 -7.45
CA ARG A 26 0.43 -17.25 -7.13
C ARG A 26 0.62 -18.38 -8.13
N ALA A 27 0.69 -18.09 -9.43
CA ALA A 27 0.92 -19.09 -10.47
C ALA A 27 2.28 -19.81 -10.35
N ARG A 28 3.25 -19.20 -9.65
CA ARG A 28 4.54 -19.81 -9.29
C ARG A 28 4.49 -20.62 -7.98
N GLY A 29 3.29 -20.82 -7.42
CA GLY A 29 3.05 -21.63 -6.22
C GLY A 29 3.19 -20.87 -4.89
N HIS A 30 3.27 -19.53 -4.90
CA HIS A 30 3.33 -18.76 -3.65
C HIS A 30 1.93 -18.40 -3.14
N ARG A 31 1.75 -18.35 -1.81
CA ARG A 31 0.58 -17.72 -1.19
C ARG A 31 0.75 -16.20 -1.24
N VAL A 32 -0.33 -15.46 -1.48
CA VAL A 32 -0.31 -14.00 -1.50
C VAL A 32 -1.39 -13.44 -0.59
N THR A 33 -1.04 -12.45 0.24
CA THR A 33 -1.97 -11.70 1.09
C THR A 33 -1.79 -10.22 0.86
N PHE A 34 -2.89 -9.51 0.66
CA PHE A 34 -2.91 -8.05 0.54
C PHE A 34 -3.12 -7.42 1.91
N PHE A 35 -2.33 -6.41 2.22
CA PHE A 35 -2.44 -5.59 3.41
C PHE A 35 -2.85 -4.18 2.99
N LEU A 36 -4.11 -3.81 3.22
CA LEU A 36 -4.71 -2.61 2.63
C LEU A 36 -5.38 -1.73 3.70
N LEU A 37 -5.33 -0.42 3.47
CA LEU A 37 -6.13 0.57 4.21
C LEU A 37 -7.51 0.72 3.56
N GLY A 38 -8.49 1.14 4.35
CA GLY A 38 -9.86 1.33 3.88
C GLY A 38 -10.65 0.04 3.73
N ASP A 39 -11.71 0.10 2.95
CA ASP A 39 -12.57 -1.06 2.68
C ASP A 39 -11.90 -2.05 1.73
N PRO A 40 -12.11 -3.37 1.91
CA PRO A 40 -11.59 -4.37 0.99
C PRO A 40 -12.03 -4.10 -0.47
N PRO A 41 -11.08 -3.94 -1.42
CA PRO A 41 -11.44 -3.68 -2.80
C PRO A 41 -12.03 -4.93 -3.46
N ALA A 42 -13.13 -4.74 -4.20
CA ALA A 42 -13.81 -5.82 -4.90
C ALA A 42 -12.90 -6.55 -5.91
N SER A 43 -11.93 -5.87 -6.53
CA SER A 43 -11.01 -6.48 -7.50
C SER A 43 -10.11 -7.55 -6.86
N VAL A 44 -9.58 -7.29 -5.65
CA VAL A 44 -8.73 -8.25 -4.93
C VAL A 44 -9.54 -9.42 -4.42
N ALA A 45 -10.75 -9.14 -3.89
CA ALA A 45 -11.67 -10.18 -3.44
C ALA A 45 -12.15 -11.08 -4.60
N ALA A 46 -12.51 -10.50 -5.75
CA ALA A 46 -12.93 -11.23 -6.93
C ALA A 46 -11.80 -12.09 -7.53
N ALA A 47 -10.54 -11.65 -7.40
CA ALA A 47 -9.37 -12.43 -7.76
C ALA A 47 -9.03 -13.55 -6.76
N GLY A 48 -9.77 -13.64 -5.65
CA GLY A 48 -9.65 -14.69 -4.63
C GLY A 48 -8.43 -14.55 -3.73
N PHE A 49 -7.90 -13.33 -3.56
CA PHE A 49 -6.80 -13.08 -2.63
C PHE A 49 -7.28 -12.75 -1.22
N GLU A 50 -6.51 -13.17 -0.23
CA GLU A 50 -6.72 -12.80 1.16
C GLU A 50 -6.40 -11.31 1.37
N ILE A 51 -7.23 -10.64 2.16
CA ILE A 51 -7.07 -9.22 2.50
C ILE A 51 -7.04 -9.08 4.02
N VAL A 52 -5.97 -8.47 4.53
CA VAL A 52 -5.81 -8.12 5.93
C VAL A 52 -5.84 -6.59 6.05
N PRO A 53 -6.71 -6.01 6.89
CA PRO A 53 -6.78 -4.55 7.05
C PRO A 53 -5.54 -4.01 7.78
N LEU A 54 -5.01 -2.87 7.32
CA LEU A 54 -3.88 -2.16 7.93
C LEU A 54 -4.28 -0.92 8.75
N GLY A 55 -5.56 -0.59 8.82
CA GLY A 55 -6.02 0.66 9.42
C GLY A 55 -6.01 0.67 10.95
N GLY A 56 -6.30 -0.47 11.57
CA GLY A 56 -6.50 -0.57 13.02
C GLY A 56 -7.41 0.54 13.56
N SER A 57 -7.09 1.08 14.73
CA SER A 57 -7.70 2.29 15.29
C SER A 57 -7.09 3.59 14.76
N VAL A 58 -5.91 3.53 14.12
CA VAL A 58 -5.13 4.71 13.67
C VAL A 58 -5.76 5.37 12.45
N PHE A 59 -6.15 4.54 11.47
CA PHE A 59 -6.84 4.99 10.27
C PHE A 59 -8.00 4.07 9.90
N PRO A 60 -9.13 4.18 10.62
CA PRO A 60 -10.31 3.35 10.39
C PRO A 60 -10.88 3.48 8.95
N PRO A 61 -11.56 2.43 8.43
CA PRO A 61 -12.03 2.43 7.04
C PRO A 61 -12.97 3.58 6.67
N ASP A 62 -13.85 4.00 7.56
CA ASP A 62 -14.78 5.13 7.37
C ASP A 62 -14.02 6.45 7.21
N GLN A 63 -12.98 6.67 8.01
CA GLN A 63 -12.14 7.87 7.90
C GLN A 63 -11.30 7.86 6.63
N TYR A 64 -10.76 6.70 6.25
CA TYR A 64 -10.06 6.55 4.98
C TYR A 64 -11.00 6.88 3.81
N ARG A 65 -12.20 6.30 3.79
CA ARG A 65 -13.22 6.54 2.77
C ARG A 65 -13.59 8.03 2.68
N ALA A 66 -13.86 8.67 3.82
CA ALA A 66 -14.16 10.10 3.88
C ALA A 66 -13.01 10.95 3.34
N GLY A 67 -11.76 10.62 3.69
CA GLY A 67 -10.57 11.30 3.17
C GLY A 67 -10.46 11.20 1.65
N ILE A 68 -10.66 10.01 1.09
CA ILE A 68 -10.63 9.81 -0.37
C ILE A 68 -11.76 10.56 -1.07
N GLN A 69 -12.97 10.56 -0.52
CA GLN A 69 -14.12 11.31 -1.06
C GLN A 69 -13.85 12.82 -1.06
N GLN A 70 -13.36 13.36 0.05
CA GLN A 70 -12.99 14.78 0.17
C GLN A 70 -11.93 15.18 -0.85
N ARG A 71 -10.93 14.31 -1.13
CA ARG A 71 -9.91 14.56 -2.14
C ARG A 71 -10.52 14.85 -3.52
N GLY A 72 -11.58 14.13 -3.90
CA GLY A 72 -12.28 14.29 -5.19
C GLY A 72 -13.00 15.63 -5.34
N LEU A 73 -13.25 16.35 -4.24
CA LEU A 73 -13.88 17.67 -4.23
C LEU A 73 -12.85 18.82 -4.27
N LEU A 74 -11.57 18.54 -4.06
CA LEU A 74 -10.51 19.53 -3.99
C LEU A 74 -9.74 19.61 -5.32
N GLN A 75 -9.07 20.74 -5.54
CA GLN A 75 -8.21 20.96 -6.71
C GLN A 75 -6.90 21.65 -6.31
N GLY A 76 -5.91 21.57 -7.21
CA GLY A 76 -4.61 22.24 -7.07
C GLY A 76 -3.93 21.98 -5.71
N ARG A 77 -3.44 23.06 -5.08
CA ARG A 77 -2.70 22.98 -3.80
C ARG A 77 -3.52 22.42 -2.66
N ALA A 78 -4.84 22.63 -2.64
CA ALA A 78 -5.70 22.09 -1.59
C ALA A 78 -5.79 20.56 -1.69
N ALA A 79 -5.97 20.03 -2.91
CA ALA A 79 -5.95 18.59 -3.15
C ALA A 79 -4.59 17.96 -2.81
N LEU A 80 -3.50 18.66 -3.13
CA LEU A 80 -2.15 18.19 -2.82
C LEU A 80 -1.91 18.10 -1.30
N LYS A 81 -2.22 19.16 -0.54
CA LYS A 81 -2.10 19.16 0.93
C LYS A 81 -2.94 18.05 1.55
N HIS A 82 -4.16 17.87 1.06
CA HIS A 82 -5.05 16.81 1.54
C HIS A 82 -4.50 15.41 1.23
N THR A 83 -3.91 15.22 0.05
CA THR A 83 -3.26 13.96 -0.33
C THR A 83 -2.08 13.63 0.60
N PHE A 84 -1.25 14.62 0.96
CA PHE A 84 -0.18 14.40 1.94
C PHE A 84 -0.70 14.11 3.34
N SER A 85 -1.78 14.76 3.77
CA SER A 85 -2.41 14.47 5.06
C SER A 85 -2.90 13.02 5.15
N ILE A 86 -3.56 12.52 4.08
CA ILE A 86 -3.93 11.11 3.97
C ILE A 86 -2.69 10.23 4.01
N GLY A 87 -1.65 10.57 3.23
CA GLY A 87 -0.40 9.80 3.18
C GLY A 87 0.31 9.70 4.52
N ALA A 88 0.37 10.79 5.29
CA ALA A 88 0.95 10.80 6.63
C ALA A 88 0.17 9.88 7.58
N ARG A 89 -1.16 9.98 7.61
CA ARG A 89 -2.00 9.08 8.41
C ARG A 89 -1.91 7.61 7.97
N SER A 90 -1.78 7.37 6.67
CA SER A 90 -1.51 6.04 6.13
C SER A 90 -0.18 5.50 6.62
N ALA A 91 0.87 6.33 6.67
CA ALA A 91 2.16 5.94 7.20
C ALA A 91 2.09 5.56 8.68
N ASP A 92 1.42 6.38 9.50
CA ASP A 92 1.21 6.08 10.92
C ASP A 92 0.54 4.71 11.11
N ALA A 93 -0.55 4.46 10.38
CA ALA A 93 -1.27 3.18 10.46
C ALA A 93 -0.41 2.00 10.00
N ILE A 94 0.33 2.14 8.90
CA ILE A 94 1.20 1.07 8.38
C ILE A 94 2.32 0.77 9.39
N LEU A 95 2.94 1.77 10.00
CA LEU A 95 4.04 1.57 10.96
C LEU A 95 3.56 0.99 12.29
N GLU A 96 2.38 1.40 12.76
CA GLU A 96 1.82 0.93 14.03
C GLU A 96 1.21 -0.48 13.92
N VAL A 97 0.40 -0.72 12.87
CA VAL A 97 -0.38 -1.96 12.71
C VAL A 97 0.37 -3.00 11.88
N GLY A 98 1.13 -2.54 10.87
CA GLY A 98 1.76 -3.37 9.86
C GLY A 98 2.67 -4.48 10.41
N PRO A 99 3.61 -4.21 11.34
CA PRO A 99 4.52 -5.24 11.84
C PRO A 99 3.78 -6.43 12.46
N THR A 100 2.71 -6.16 13.23
CA THR A 100 1.90 -7.21 13.86
C THR A 100 1.04 -7.93 12.83
N ALA A 101 0.38 -7.21 11.93
CA ALA A 101 -0.46 -7.78 10.89
C ALA A 101 0.34 -8.71 9.95
N VAL A 102 1.50 -8.26 9.46
CA VAL A 102 2.37 -9.04 8.58
C VAL A 102 2.85 -10.30 9.29
N ARG A 103 3.36 -10.17 10.53
CA ARG A 103 3.86 -11.32 11.32
C ARG A 103 2.78 -12.38 11.54
N ALA A 104 1.55 -11.97 11.84
CA ALA A 104 0.44 -12.87 12.12
C ALA A 104 0.06 -13.76 10.91
N THR A 105 0.29 -13.29 9.69
CA THR A 105 -0.01 -14.07 8.48
C THR A 105 1.04 -15.13 8.14
N GLY A 106 2.27 -14.97 8.67
CA GLY A 106 3.41 -15.80 8.31
C GLY A 106 4.07 -15.42 6.97
N ALA A 107 3.83 -14.22 6.45
CA ALA A 107 4.49 -13.73 5.23
C ALA A 107 6.02 -13.72 5.41
N THR A 108 6.73 -14.21 4.38
CA THR A 108 8.18 -14.39 4.37
C THR A 108 8.91 -13.40 3.44
N ALA A 109 8.17 -12.60 2.68
CA ALA A 109 8.69 -11.51 1.85
C ALA A 109 7.58 -10.49 1.59
N LEU A 110 7.94 -9.24 1.27
CA LEU A 110 6.98 -8.19 0.93
C LEU A 110 7.20 -7.61 -0.48
N LEU A 111 6.09 -7.30 -1.16
CA LEU A 111 6.06 -6.40 -2.30
C LEU A 111 5.41 -5.10 -1.85
N VAL A 112 6.15 -4.01 -1.99
CA VAL A 112 5.75 -2.70 -1.43
C VAL A 112 5.60 -1.71 -2.57
N ASP A 113 4.42 -1.16 -2.76
CA ASP A 113 4.24 -0.04 -3.68
C ASP A 113 5.01 1.19 -3.20
N GLN A 114 5.68 1.90 -4.11
CA GLN A 114 6.48 3.09 -3.78
C GLN A 114 5.68 4.18 -3.03
N ALA A 115 4.40 4.35 -3.33
CA ALA A 115 3.52 5.31 -2.65
C ALA A 115 3.07 4.81 -1.25
N SER A 116 3.43 3.59 -0.86
CA SER A 116 3.27 3.01 0.48
C SER A 116 4.63 2.64 1.08
N SER A 117 5.63 3.51 0.89
CA SER A 117 7.01 3.31 1.35
C SER A 117 7.19 2.89 2.81
N PRO A 118 6.33 3.25 3.79
CA PRO A 118 6.44 2.73 5.16
C PRO A 118 6.34 1.20 5.24
N GLY A 119 5.77 0.53 4.24
CA GLY A 119 5.79 -0.93 4.13
C GLY A 119 7.20 -1.52 4.00
N GLY A 120 8.16 -0.78 3.42
CA GLY A 120 9.57 -1.17 3.39
C GLY A 120 10.17 -1.15 4.80
N THR A 121 9.85 -0.13 5.60
CA THR A 121 10.25 -0.05 7.01
C THR A 121 9.65 -1.18 7.85
N VAL A 122 8.40 -1.58 7.56
CA VAL A 122 7.80 -2.77 8.18
C VAL A 122 8.60 -4.03 7.82
N ALA A 123 9.04 -4.18 6.56
CA ALA A 123 9.88 -5.29 6.15
C ALA A 123 11.21 -5.31 6.92
N ASP A 124 11.90 -4.17 6.97
CA ASP A 124 13.18 -4.01 7.67
C ASP A 124 13.06 -4.37 9.16
N GLN A 125 12.03 -3.86 9.84
CA GLN A 125 11.75 -4.16 11.25
C GLN A 125 11.52 -5.65 11.50
N LEU A 126 10.92 -6.36 10.53
CA LEU A 126 10.66 -7.79 10.61
C LEU A 126 11.81 -8.65 10.09
N GLY A 127 12.87 -8.05 9.54
CA GLY A 127 13.97 -8.77 8.89
C GLY A 127 13.53 -9.52 7.62
N LEU A 128 12.48 -9.05 6.95
CA LEU A 128 11.94 -9.67 5.74
C LEU A 128 12.57 -9.06 4.49
N PRO A 129 12.91 -9.87 3.47
CA PRO A 129 13.25 -9.32 2.16
C PRO A 129 12.02 -8.63 1.55
N PHE A 130 12.23 -7.50 0.89
CA PHE A 130 11.18 -6.83 0.14
C PHE A 130 11.66 -6.29 -1.20
N ALA A 131 10.73 -6.10 -2.13
CA ALA A 131 10.94 -5.38 -3.37
C ALA A 131 9.95 -4.22 -3.50
N THR A 132 10.44 -3.08 -3.98
CA THR A 132 9.58 -1.92 -4.27
C THR A 132 9.00 -2.02 -5.69
N VAL A 133 7.71 -1.74 -5.82
CA VAL A 133 6.99 -1.70 -7.11
C VAL A 133 6.55 -0.27 -7.38
N CYS A 134 6.95 0.27 -8.53
CA CYS A 134 6.63 1.64 -8.93
C CYS A 134 5.44 1.63 -9.90
N ASN A 135 4.21 1.78 -9.38
CA ASN A 135 2.98 1.76 -10.20
C ASN A 135 2.57 3.15 -10.74
N ALA A 136 3.32 4.20 -10.40
CA ALA A 136 3.06 5.57 -10.82
C ALA A 136 4.35 6.23 -11.35
N LEU A 137 4.28 7.52 -11.67
CA LEU A 137 5.48 8.33 -11.92
C LEU A 137 6.44 8.19 -10.76
N LEU A 138 7.73 8.09 -11.09
CA LEU A 138 8.77 7.75 -10.14
C LEU A 138 8.85 8.80 -9.02
N LEU A 139 8.51 8.42 -7.78
CA LEU A 139 8.58 9.26 -6.58
C LEU A 139 9.97 9.15 -5.93
N HIS A 140 11.05 9.35 -6.70
CA HIS A 140 12.42 9.15 -6.20
C HIS A 140 12.96 10.44 -5.58
N PRO A 141 13.22 10.50 -4.25
CA PRO A 141 13.71 11.69 -3.58
C PRO A 141 15.24 11.79 -3.68
N ASP A 142 15.78 11.71 -4.91
CA ASP A 142 17.20 11.85 -5.17
C ASP A 142 17.49 13.22 -5.78
N PRO A 143 18.48 13.99 -5.27
CA PRO A 143 18.85 15.29 -5.83
C PRO A 143 19.24 15.26 -7.32
N ALA A 144 19.68 14.11 -7.84
CA ALA A 144 20.02 13.89 -9.24
C ALA A 144 18.82 13.51 -10.13
N VAL A 145 17.63 13.30 -9.55
CA VAL A 145 16.39 13.00 -10.28
C VAL A 145 15.47 14.22 -10.27
N PRO A 146 14.87 14.61 -11.42
CA PRO A 146 13.93 15.71 -11.46
C PRO A 146 12.79 15.53 -10.45
N PRO A 147 12.37 16.59 -9.74
CA PRO A 147 11.29 16.48 -8.77
C PRO A 147 9.98 16.09 -9.48
N PHE A 148 9.28 15.12 -8.92
CA PHE A 148 7.99 14.64 -9.44
C PHE A 148 6.83 15.62 -9.22
N PHE A 149 7.06 16.71 -8.46
CA PHE A 149 6.19 17.87 -8.40
C PHE A 149 6.92 19.06 -9.01
N THR A 150 6.47 19.50 -10.18
CA THR A 150 6.86 20.78 -10.79
C THR A 150 5.64 21.71 -10.73
N HIS A 151 5.89 22.99 -10.42
CA HIS A 151 4.84 23.96 -10.13
C HIS A 151 3.86 24.21 -11.27
#